data_AF-A0A3D8PWF4-F1
#
_entry.id   AF-A0A3D8PWF4-F1
#
_cell.length_a   1.000
_cell.length_b   1.000
_cell.length_c   1.000
_cell.angle_alpha   90.00
_cell.angle_beta   90.00
_cell.angle_gamma   90.00
#
_symmetry.space_group_name_H-M   'P 1'
#
loop_
_entity.id
_entity.type
_entity.pdbx_description
1 polymer ?
#
loop_
_entity_poly.entity_id
_entity_poly.type
_entity_poly.pdbx_seq_one_letter_code
_entity_poly.pdbx_strand_id
1 'polypeptide(L)'
;MLKYKFNASIITYWISCLIIFNIVSIFGFELVAGSFLMVAFVILLGIFLYFFPLSILIQLIINKIPGNNWTYKFIFYMFVATLFSLMFFIGLFGMSFFAVIVIIIYFLIEEFVIRNKESKIYKTILGISYIIFIIIVGLLFWPFSYQQEGVDQTYLLPLGYEGCVVINYNVKGAQPFKIENNEIAYKFSQSGIINTSSPSDFGWVNEDHSGAYQLRAFYVDEKGEIIEELPEEKIGFGGSGGIYEEGKTEKEFYYQFFGVEVENQDCPAVPSL
;
A
#
# COMPACT_ATOMS: atom_id res chain seq x y z
N MET A 1 31.13 -15.09 12.82
CA MET A 1 29.95 -15.94 13.10
C MET A 1 28.66 -15.28 12.61
N LEU A 2 28.35 -14.05 13.04
CA LEU A 2 27.15 -13.31 12.66
C LEU A 2 26.93 -13.21 11.13
N LYS A 3 28.00 -12.90 10.37
CA LYS A 3 27.98 -12.84 8.90
C LYS A 3 27.45 -14.11 8.23
N TYR A 4 27.79 -15.29 8.74
CA TYR A 4 27.37 -16.56 8.15
C TYR A 4 25.90 -16.87 8.44
N LYS A 5 25.42 -16.51 9.63
CA LYS A 5 23.99 -16.60 9.99
C LYS A 5 23.14 -15.66 9.15
N PHE A 6 23.65 -14.46 8.90
CA PHE A 6 23.00 -13.48 8.01
C PHE A 6 22.91 -14.02 6.58
N ASN A 7 24.00 -14.58 6.05
CA ASN A 7 24.00 -15.23 4.74
C ASN A 7 23.03 -16.41 4.66
N ALA A 8 22.95 -17.24 5.71
CA ALA A 8 22.00 -18.35 5.78
C ALA A 8 20.55 -17.85 5.77
N SER A 9 20.27 -16.73 6.44
CA SER A 9 18.94 -16.09 6.44
C SER A 9 18.53 -15.65 5.03
N ILE A 10 19.42 -15.02 4.29
CA ILE A 10 19.15 -14.60 2.90
C ILE A 10 18.88 -15.82 2.01
N ILE A 11 19.71 -16.86 2.07
CA ILE A 11 19.53 -18.06 1.23
C ILE A 11 18.20 -18.77 1.59
N THR A 12 17.86 -18.83 2.88
CA THR A 12 16.59 -19.40 3.35
C THR A 12 15.40 -18.63 2.80
N TYR A 13 15.47 -17.29 2.80
CA TYR A 13 14.44 -16.44 2.21
C TYR A 13 14.18 -16.80 0.76
N TRP A 14 15.24 -16.91 -0.06
CA TRP A 14 15.12 -17.28 -1.47
C TRP A 14 14.46 -18.62 -1.70
N ILE A 15 14.93 -19.64 -0.99
CA ILE A 15 14.40 -20.99 -1.13
C ILE A 15 12.94 -21.04 -0.66
N SER A 16 12.60 -20.31 0.40
CA SER A 16 11.23 -20.24 0.91
C SER A 16 10.28 -19.56 -0.09
N CYS A 17 10.68 -18.42 -0.66
CA CYS A 17 9.90 -17.74 -1.70
C CYS A 17 9.70 -18.63 -2.93
N LEU A 18 10.75 -19.34 -3.36
CA LEU A 18 10.68 -20.25 -4.51
C LEU A 18 9.74 -21.44 -4.23
N ILE A 19 9.77 -22.00 -3.03
CA ILE A 19 8.87 -23.09 -2.63
C ILE A 19 7.41 -22.61 -2.65
N ILE A 20 7.11 -21.46 -2.04
CA ILE A 20 5.75 -20.91 -2.07
C ILE A 20 5.28 -20.66 -3.50
N PHE A 21 6.11 -19.99 -4.31
CA PHE A 21 5.77 -19.69 -5.69
C PHE A 21 5.37 -20.95 -6.45
N ASN A 22 6.19 -22.00 -6.37
CA ASN A 22 5.90 -23.27 -7.03
C ASN A 22 4.64 -23.96 -6.47
N ILE A 23 4.43 -23.95 -5.15
CA ILE A 23 3.22 -24.52 -4.54
C ILE A 23 1.97 -23.82 -5.09
N VAL A 24 1.93 -22.49 -5.06
CA VAL A 24 0.80 -21.71 -5.57
C VAL A 24 0.57 -22.01 -7.05
N SER A 25 1.63 -22.03 -7.87
CA SER A 25 1.51 -22.33 -9.30
C SER A 25 0.94 -23.74 -9.56
N ILE A 26 1.35 -24.74 -8.79
CA ILE A 26 0.86 -26.13 -8.94
C ILE A 26 -0.63 -26.23 -8.58
N PHE A 27 -1.09 -25.52 -7.55
CA PHE A 27 -2.48 -25.57 -7.10
C PHE A 27 -3.42 -24.66 -7.90
N GLY A 28 -2.92 -23.97 -8.94
CA GLY A 28 -3.75 -23.17 -9.84
C GLY A 28 -4.40 -21.94 -9.18
N PHE A 29 -3.84 -21.46 -8.07
CA PHE A 29 -4.28 -20.21 -7.48
C PHE A 29 -3.83 -19.06 -8.39
N GLU A 30 -4.79 -18.26 -8.88
CA GLU A 30 -4.48 -17.00 -9.56
C GLU A 30 -3.80 -16.06 -8.57
N LEU A 31 -2.48 -16.06 -8.61
CA LEU A 31 -1.65 -15.25 -7.77
C LEU A 31 -1.69 -13.82 -8.32
N VAL A 32 -2.61 -13.00 -7.80
CA VAL A 32 -2.54 -11.55 -8.02
C VAL A 32 -1.16 -11.11 -7.52
N ALA A 33 -0.39 -10.41 -8.35
CA ALA A 33 1.02 -10.08 -8.05
C ALA A 33 1.21 -9.49 -6.64
N GLY A 34 0.26 -8.67 -6.16
CA GLY A 34 0.26 -8.11 -4.80
C GLY A 34 0.26 -9.16 -3.68
N SER A 35 -0.44 -10.29 -3.85
CA SER A 35 -0.50 -11.37 -2.86
C SER A 35 0.85 -12.07 -2.64
N PHE A 36 1.63 -12.26 -3.72
CA PHE A 36 2.97 -12.83 -3.62
C PHE A 36 3.93 -11.92 -2.84
N LEU A 37 3.90 -10.62 -3.14
CA LEU A 37 4.77 -9.64 -2.49
C LEU A 37 4.48 -9.56 -0.99
N MET A 38 3.20 -9.59 -0.62
CA MET A 38 2.79 -9.65 0.79
C MET A 38 3.32 -10.90 1.48
N VAL A 39 3.17 -12.08 0.86
CA VAL A 39 3.66 -13.34 1.43
C VAL A 39 5.19 -13.35 1.53
N ALA A 40 5.90 -12.87 0.51
CA ALA A 40 7.35 -12.71 0.53
C ALA A 40 7.78 -11.78 1.67
N PHE A 41 7.08 -10.66 1.86
CA PHE A 41 7.34 -9.73 2.97
C PHE A 41 7.13 -10.39 4.35
N VAL A 42 6.08 -11.19 4.51
CA VAL A 42 5.84 -11.95 5.77
C VAL A 42 6.97 -12.96 6.02
N ILE A 43 7.45 -13.67 4.99
CA ILE A 43 8.61 -14.57 5.12
C ILE A 43 9.85 -13.78 5.54
N LEU A 44 10.08 -12.62 4.93
CA LEU A 44 11.22 -11.75 5.28
C LEU A 44 11.18 -11.38 6.76
N LEU A 45 10.03 -10.91 7.25
CA LEU A 45 9.84 -10.56 8.66
C LEU A 45 10.05 -11.78 9.56
N GLY A 46 9.48 -12.93 9.22
CA GLY A 46 9.65 -14.17 10.00
C GLY A 46 11.11 -14.61 10.11
N ILE A 47 11.87 -14.52 9.02
CA ILE A 47 13.29 -14.89 9.02
C ILE A 47 14.12 -13.90 9.85
N PHE A 48 13.96 -12.59 9.62
CA PHE A 48 14.86 -11.59 10.21
C PHE A 48 14.46 -11.17 11.63
N LEU A 49 13.18 -11.12 11.96
CA LEU A 49 12.71 -10.75 13.31
C LEU A 49 12.67 -11.94 14.25
N TYR A 50 12.54 -13.16 13.74
CA TYR A 50 12.36 -14.34 14.58
C TYR A 50 13.49 -15.37 14.41
N PHE A 51 13.70 -15.96 13.23
CA PHE A 51 14.69 -17.05 13.07
C PHE A 51 16.14 -16.59 13.25
N PHE A 52 16.49 -15.40 12.78
CA PHE A 52 17.85 -14.88 12.92
C PHE A 52 18.23 -14.64 14.39
N PRO A 53 17.44 -13.91 15.21
CA PRO A 53 17.69 -13.78 16.66
C PRO A 53 17.68 -15.14 17.39
N LEU A 54 16.71 -16.00 17.05
CA LEU A 54 16.61 -17.34 17.63
C LEU A 54 17.88 -18.15 17.38
N SER A 55 18.42 -18.11 16.16
CA SER A 55 19.65 -18.82 15.82
C SER A 55 20.85 -18.37 16.66
N ILE A 56 20.92 -17.08 16.99
CA ILE A 56 21.98 -16.51 17.83
C ILE A 56 21.79 -17.01 19.26
N LEU A 57 20.56 -16.94 19.78
CA LEU A 57 20.22 -17.42 21.12
C LEU A 57 20.56 -18.91 21.29
N ILE A 58 20.16 -19.76 20.34
CA ILE A 58 20.48 -21.20 20.32
C ILE A 58 21.99 -21.42 20.39
N GLN A 59 22.76 -20.66 19.60
CA GLN A 59 24.21 -20.78 19.60
C GLN A 59 24.81 -20.37 20.96
N LEU A 60 24.29 -19.32 21.59
CA LEU A 60 24.74 -18.87 22.91
C LEU A 60 24.48 -19.90 24.00
N ILE A 61 23.33 -20.58 23.94
CA ILE A 61 22.96 -21.65 24.89
C ILE A 61 23.87 -22.87 24.67
N ILE A 62 24.02 -23.31 23.41
CA ILE A 62 24.72 -24.56 23.10
C ILE A 62 26.22 -24.45 23.28
N ASN A 63 26.81 -23.27 23.12
CA ASN A 63 28.22 -23.04 23.43
C ASN A 63 28.58 -23.36 24.90
N LYS A 64 27.61 -23.46 25.81
CA LYS A 64 27.83 -23.82 27.21
C LYS A 64 27.78 -25.34 27.47
N ILE A 65 27.37 -26.15 26.50
CA ILE A 65 27.18 -27.60 26.67
C ILE A 65 28.41 -28.32 26.06
N PRO A 66 29.18 -29.09 26.86
CA PRO A 66 30.27 -29.90 26.32
C PRO A 66 29.72 -31.11 25.56
N GLY A 67 30.07 -31.25 24.27
CA GLY A 67 29.67 -32.40 23.45
C GLY A 67 29.48 -32.09 21.97
N ASN A 68 28.88 -33.02 21.22
CA ASN A 68 28.56 -32.83 19.81
C ASN A 68 27.44 -31.79 19.63
N ASN A 69 27.83 -30.56 19.32
CA ASN A 69 26.95 -29.40 19.23
C ASN A 69 25.86 -29.51 18.15
N TRP A 70 25.97 -30.41 17.17
CA TRP A 70 25.04 -30.47 16.05
C TRP A 70 23.67 -31.06 16.43
N THR A 71 23.64 -32.19 17.13
CA THR A 71 22.39 -32.87 17.49
C THR A 71 21.55 -32.03 18.46
N TYR A 72 22.18 -31.40 19.45
CA TYR A 72 21.49 -30.51 20.39
C TYR A 72 20.94 -29.27 19.70
N LYS A 73 21.64 -28.70 18.71
CA LYS A 73 21.10 -27.60 17.89
C LYS A 73 19.84 -28.03 17.18
N PHE A 74 19.89 -29.16 16.47
CA PHE A 74 18.76 -29.65 15.71
C PHE A 74 17.53 -29.88 16.60
N ILE A 75 17.71 -30.54 17.74
CA ILE A 75 16.63 -30.78 18.71
C ILE A 75 16.01 -29.46 19.18
N PHE A 76 16.83 -28.45 19.49
CA PHE A 76 16.34 -27.16 19.95
C PHE A 76 15.57 -26.41 18.86
N TYR A 77 16.05 -26.44 17.62
CA TYR A 77 15.33 -25.88 16.47
C TYR A 77 13.97 -26.55 16.28
N MET A 78 13.91 -27.88 16.33
CA MET A 78 12.67 -28.63 16.20
C MET A 78 11.70 -28.33 17.34
N PHE A 79 12.20 -28.25 18.58
CA PHE A 79 11.39 -27.89 19.75
C PHE A 79 10.74 -26.51 19.57
N VAL A 80 11.51 -25.50 19.16
CA VAL A 80 10.98 -24.15 18.94
C VAL A 80 10.04 -24.11 17.73
N ALA A 81 10.34 -24.86 16.66
CA ALA A 81 9.46 -24.99 15.51
C ALA A 81 8.10 -25.56 15.88
N THR A 82 8.07 -26.61 16.69
CA THR A 82 6.82 -27.23 17.16
C THR A 82 6.03 -26.26 18.05
N LEU A 83 6.68 -25.57 18.99
CA LEU A 83 6.01 -24.56 19.82
C LEU A 83 5.39 -23.45 18.98
N PHE A 84 6.14 -22.92 18.02
CA PHE A 84 5.66 -21.87 17.14
C PHE A 84 4.51 -22.37 16.27
N SER A 85 4.63 -23.56 15.67
CA SER A 85 3.57 -24.18 14.87
C SER A 85 2.27 -24.35 15.67
N LEU A 86 2.36 -24.79 16.94
CA LEU A 86 1.22 -24.93 17.84
C LEU A 86 0.53 -23.58 18.14
N MET A 87 1.31 -22.51 18.33
CA MET A 87 0.75 -21.16 18.57
C MET A 87 -0.08 -20.66 17.38
N PHE A 88 0.36 -20.92 16.15
CA PHE A 88 -0.32 -20.47 14.93
C PHE A 88 -1.34 -21.47 14.39
N PHE A 89 -1.41 -22.69 14.97
CA PHE A 89 -2.30 -23.74 14.50
C PHE A 89 -3.79 -23.36 14.59
N ILE A 90 -4.17 -22.60 15.63
CA ILE A 90 -5.57 -22.22 15.90
C ILE A 90 -6.04 -21.08 14.97
N GLY A 91 -5.13 -20.22 14.50
CA GLY A 91 -5.49 -19.05 13.67
C GLY A 91 -5.17 -19.18 12.18
N LEU A 92 -4.20 -20.00 11.79
CA LEU A 92 -3.66 -20.08 10.43
C LEU A 92 -3.36 -21.53 10.04
N PHE A 93 -4.40 -22.38 10.05
CA PHE A 93 -4.33 -23.84 9.94
C PHE A 93 -3.48 -24.39 8.77
N GLY A 94 -3.29 -23.61 7.69
CA GLY A 94 -2.39 -23.98 6.57
C GLY A 94 -0.95 -23.45 6.65
N MET A 95 -0.71 -22.31 7.31
CA MET A 95 0.61 -21.65 7.36
C MET A 95 1.52 -22.26 8.42
N SER A 96 0.95 -22.99 9.39
CA SER A 96 1.68 -23.65 10.48
C SER A 96 2.64 -24.74 9.98
N PHE A 97 2.25 -25.51 8.97
CA PHE A 97 3.11 -26.51 8.32
C PHE A 97 4.24 -25.84 7.53
N PHE A 98 3.93 -24.74 6.86
CA PHE A 98 4.91 -23.97 6.11
C PHE A 98 6.01 -23.42 7.02
N ALA A 99 5.65 -22.89 8.20
CA ALA A 99 6.62 -22.40 9.18
C ALA A 99 7.61 -23.50 9.63
N VAL A 100 7.14 -24.74 9.84
CA VAL A 100 8.00 -25.87 10.20
C VAL A 100 8.98 -26.20 9.07
N ILE A 101 8.50 -26.23 7.82
CA ILE A 101 9.33 -26.47 6.64
C ILE A 101 10.41 -25.39 6.53
N VAL A 102 10.06 -24.11 6.69
CA VAL A 102 11.01 -23.00 6.63
C VAL A 102 12.08 -23.12 7.73
N ILE A 103 11.72 -23.52 8.95
CA ILE A 103 12.69 -23.70 10.04
C ILE A 103 13.67 -24.84 9.74
N ILE A 104 13.17 -25.97 9.22
CA ILE A 104 14.03 -27.09 8.83
C ILE A 104 15.00 -26.65 7.74
N ILE A 105 14.50 -25.94 6.72
CA ILE A 105 15.32 -25.39 5.64
C ILE A 105 16.36 -24.41 6.19
N TYR A 106 15.96 -23.51 7.09
CA TYR A 106 16.86 -22.54 7.72
C TYR A 106 18.01 -23.24 8.45
N PHE A 107 17.70 -24.26 9.27
CA PHE A 107 18.70 -25.03 10.00
C PHE A 107 19.69 -25.73 9.05
N LEU A 108 19.18 -26.39 8.01
CA LEU A 108 20.02 -27.10 7.03
C LEU A 108 20.93 -26.14 6.29
N ILE A 109 20.41 -25.00 5.86
CA ILE A 109 21.19 -23.95 5.18
C ILE A 109 22.23 -23.37 6.12
N GLU A 110 21.86 -23.02 7.36
CA GLU A 110 22.79 -22.50 8.35
C GLU A 110 23.99 -23.44 8.57
N GLU A 111 23.72 -24.73 8.81
CA GLU A 111 24.77 -25.72 9.01
C GLU A 111 25.59 -25.95 7.74
N PHE A 112 24.96 -25.97 6.57
CA PHE A 112 25.67 -26.05 5.29
C PHE A 112 26.61 -24.85 5.08
N VAL A 113 26.13 -23.65 5.35
CA VAL A 113 26.87 -22.39 5.20
C VAL A 113 28.07 -22.35 6.16
N ILE A 114 27.89 -22.76 7.42
CA ILE A 114 28.96 -22.77 8.42
C ILE A 114 30.03 -23.80 8.04
N ARG A 115 29.62 -25.01 7.60
CA ARG A 115 30.55 -26.08 7.21
C ARG A 115 31.33 -25.76 5.94
N ASN A 116 30.71 -25.06 4.99
CA ASN A 116 31.30 -24.79 3.66
C ASN A 116 31.81 -23.36 3.48
N LYS A 117 32.10 -22.63 4.57
CA LYS A 117 32.48 -21.21 4.51
C LYS A 117 33.70 -20.88 3.62
N GLU A 118 34.61 -21.84 3.42
CA GLU A 118 35.80 -21.68 2.57
C GLU A 118 35.58 -22.12 1.11
N SER A 119 34.45 -22.76 0.81
CA SER A 119 34.17 -23.29 -0.53
C SER A 119 33.98 -22.16 -1.56
N LYS A 120 34.63 -22.31 -2.72
CA LYS A 120 34.44 -21.40 -3.86
C LYS A 120 33.00 -21.43 -4.38
N ILE A 121 32.36 -22.60 -4.35
CA ILE A 121 30.96 -22.80 -4.77
C ILE A 121 30.03 -21.97 -3.88
N TYR A 122 30.25 -21.99 -2.56
CA TYR A 122 29.45 -21.21 -1.61
C TYR A 122 29.53 -19.70 -1.89
N LYS A 123 30.73 -19.17 -2.17
CA LYS A 123 30.93 -17.76 -2.50
C LYS A 123 30.18 -17.35 -3.77
N THR A 124 30.14 -18.22 -4.79
CA THR A 124 29.37 -17.99 -6.01
C THR A 124 27.86 -17.98 -5.75
N ILE A 125 27.32 -18.97 -5.03
CA ILE A 125 25.90 -19.05 -4.68
C ILE A 125 25.45 -17.78 -3.93
N LEU A 126 26.29 -17.29 -3.01
CA LEU A 126 26.05 -16.06 -2.28
C LEU A 126 25.99 -14.83 -3.17
N GLY A 127 26.95 -14.68 -4.09
CA GLY A 127 26.97 -13.55 -5.03
C GLY A 127 25.68 -13.48 -5.84
N ILE A 128 25.24 -14.64 -6.39
CA ILE A 128 23.98 -14.74 -7.14
C ILE A 128 22.79 -14.38 -6.24
N SER A 129 22.74 -14.91 -5.02
CA SER A 129 21.67 -14.65 -4.07
C SER A 129 21.52 -13.17 -3.70
N TYR A 130 22.62 -12.43 -3.56
CA TYR A 130 22.58 -10.99 -3.31
C TYR A 130 22.07 -10.20 -4.51
N ILE A 131 22.50 -10.54 -5.73
CA ILE A 131 22.04 -9.86 -6.95
C ILE A 131 20.53 -10.03 -7.12
N ILE A 132 20.03 -11.26 -6.97
CA ILE A 132 18.58 -11.54 -7.04
C ILE A 132 17.84 -10.74 -5.96
N PHE A 133 18.40 -10.63 -4.75
CA PHE A 133 17.80 -9.83 -3.68
C PHE A 133 17.67 -8.35 -4.01
N ILE A 134 18.71 -7.75 -4.54
CA ILE A 134 18.67 -6.34 -4.94
C ILE A 134 17.63 -6.14 -6.06
N ILE A 135 17.55 -7.04 -7.04
CA ILE A 135 16.57 -6.96 -8.13
C ILE A 135 15.15 -7.03 -7.58
N ILE A 136 14.82 -7.99 -6.71
CA ILE A 136 13.46 -8.12 -6.17
C ILE A 136 13.11 -6.96 -5.25
N VAL A 137 14.02 -6.50 -4.40
CA VAL A 137 13.80 -5.30 -3.61
C VAL A 137 13.52 -4.13 -4.54
N GLY A 138 14.32 -3.93 -5.59
CA GLY A 138 14.07 -2.92 -6.61
C GLY A 138 12.69 -3.04 -7.26
N LEU A 139 12.26 -4.26 -7.62
CA LEU A 139 10.94 -4.51 -8.21
C LEU A 139 9.78 -4.32 -7.21
N LEU A 140 9.98 -4.65 -5.93
CA LEU A 140 9.02 -4.42 -4.84
C LEU A 140 8.79 -2.93 -4.60
N PHE A 141 9.85 -2.13 -4.69
CA PHE A 141 9.80 -0.68 -4.52
C PHE A 141 9.50 0.08 -5.81
N TRP A 142 9.52 -0.57 -6.98
CA TRP A 142 9.16 0.03 -8.27
C TRP A 142 7.73 0.58 -8.34
N PRO A 143 6.67 -0.15 -7.95
CA PRO A 143 5.30 0.35 -8.05
C PRO A 143 5.02 1.52 -7.10
N PHE A 144 5.79 1.68 -6.01
CA PHE A 144 5.70 2.86 -5.15
C PHE A 144 6.16 4.15 -5.84
N SER A 145 6.94 4.04 -6.92
CA SER A 145 7.45 5.18 -7.68
C SER A 145 6.55 5.60 -8.86
N TYR A 146 5.51 4.81 -9.17
CA TYR A 146 4.52 5.12 -10.20
C TYR A 146 3.19 5.45 -9.54
N GLN A 147 3.16 6.55 -8.76
CA GLN A 147 1.88 7.19 -8.48
C GLN A 147 1.46 7.89 -9.77
N GLN A 148 0.35 7.44 -10.36
CA GLN A 148 -0.28 8.17 -11.45
C GLN A 148 -0.80 9.49 -10.86
N GLU A 149 -0.29 10.61 -11.38
CA GLU A 149 -0.70 11.94 -10.93
C GLU A 149 -2.16 12.19 -11.38
N GLY A 150 -3.00 12.56 -10.41
CA GLY A 150 -4.35 13.06 -10.67
C GLY A 150 -4.37 14.35 -11.47
N VAL A 151 -5.57 14.73 -11.89
CA VAL A 151 -5.81 16.05 -12.49
C VAL A 151 -5.89 17.08 -11.36
N ASP A 152 -5.22 18.21 -11.51
CA ASP A 152 -5.29 19.30 -10.54
C ASP A 152 -6.67 19.94 -10.55
N GLN A 153 -7.16 20.33 -9.38
CA GLN A 153 -8.46 20.96 -9.22
C GLN A 153 -8.31 22.37 -8.67
N THR A 154 -8.79 23.34 -9.43
CA THR A 154 -8.74 24.74 -9.05
C THR A 154 -10.14 25.31 -8.90
N TYR A 155 -10.44 25.84 -7.71
CA TYR A 155 -11.72 26.46 -7.38
C TYR A 155 -11.59 27.97 -7.48
N LEU A 156 -12.31 28.58 -8.42
CA LEU A 156 -12.36 30.03 -8.60
C LEU A 156 -13.65 30.55 -7.95
N LEU A 157 -13.51 31.08 -6.74
CA LEU A 157 -14.59 31.56 -5.89
C LEU A 157 -14.78 33.07 -6.02
N PRO A 158 -16.01 33.60 -6.00
CA PRO A 158 -16.22 35.04 -5.93
C PRO A 158 -15.55 35.65 -4.69
N LEU A 159 -15.02 36.87 -4.79
CA LEU A 159 -14.39 37.57 -3.66
C LEU A 159 -15.27 37.55 -2.40
N GLY A 160 -14.71 37.06 -1.29
CA GLY A 160 -15.38 37.01 0.01
C GLY A 160 -16.40 35.88 0.16
N TYR A 161 -16.44 34.91 -0.77
CA TYR A 161 -17.29 33.75 -0.66
C TYR A 161 -16.88 32.85 0.52
N GLU A 162 -17.86 32.51 1.36
CA GLU A 162 -17.73 31.58 2.48
C GLU A 162 -18.95 30.64 2.48
N GLY A 163 -18.71 29.35 2.68
CA GLY A 163 -19.75 28.32 2.70
C GLY A 163 -19.39 27.10 1.87
N CYS A 164 -20.41 26.36 1.41
CA CYS A 164 -20.21 25.19 0.55
C CYS A 164 -20.54 25.50 -0.90
N VAL A 165 -19.69 25.01 -1.80
CA VAL A 165 -20.03 24.94 -3.21
C VAL A 165 -20.56 23.56 -3.58
N VAL A 166 -21.35 23.48 -4.65
CA VAL A 166 -21.91 22.23 -5.18
C VAL A 166 -21.70 22.15 -6.68
N ILE A 167 -21.19 21.01 -7.14
CA ILE A 167 -21.06 20.64 -8.54
C ILE A 167 -22.08 19.54 -8.82
N ASN A 168 -23.08 19.83 -9.65
CA ASN A 168 -24.03 18.83 -10.13
C ASN A 168 -23.53 18.24 -11.45
N TYR A 169 -23.32 16.93 -11.47
CA TYR A 169 -22.86 16.19 -12.65
C TYR A 169 -24.03 15.70 -13.49
N ASN A 170 -23.73 15.26 -14.71
CA ASN A 170 -24.70 14.64 -15.63
C ASN A 170 -25.94 15.51 -15.95
N VAL A 171 -25.84 16.85 -15.83
CA VAL A 171 -26.93 17.78 -16.12
C VAL A 171 -27.06 17.99 -17.63
N LYS A 172 -28.15 17.49 -18.21
CA LYS A 172 -28.43 17.59 -19.65
C LYS A 172 -28.48 19.04 -20.12
N GLY A 173 -27.68 19.37 -21.14
CA GLY A 173 -27.61 20.71 -21.74
C GLY A 173 -26.65 21.68 -21.05
N ALA A 174 -26.02 21.28 -19.95
CA ALA A 174 -24.96 22.06 -19.31
C ALA A 174 -23.62 21.93 -20.05
N GLN A 175 -22.71 22.89 -19.85
CA GLN A 175 -21.38 22.81 -20.45
C GLN A 175 -20.55 21.72 -19.75
N PRO A 176 -19.84 20.85 -20.51
CA PRO A 176 -18.93 19.88 -19.92
C PRO A 176 -17.67 20.59 -19.42
N PHE A 177 -17.06 20.05 -18.37
CA PHE A 177 -15.73 20.47 -17.97
C PHE A 177 -14.69 20.11 -19.02
N LYS A 178 -13.57 20.83 -18.98
CA LYS A 178 -12.40 20.57 -19.80
C LYS A 178 -11.19 20.42 -18.90
N ILE A 179 -10.27 19.57 -19.33
CA ILE A 179 -8.96 19.45 -18.74
C ILE A 179 -8.01 20.23 -19.63
N GLU A 180 -7.43 21.30 -19.10
CA GLU A 180 -6.44 22.12 -19.79
C GLU A 180 -5.18 22.13 -18.93
N ASN A 181 -4.03 21.77 -19.49
CA ASN A 181 -2.75 21.66 -18.75
C ASN A 181 -2.80 20.75 -17.50
N ASN A 182 -3.53 19.62 -17.57
CA ASN A 182 -3.75 18.71 -16.43
C ASN A 182 -4.50 19.35 -15.25
N GLU A 183 -5.35 20.36 -15.52
CA GLU A 183 -6.13 21.07 -14.53
C GLU A 183 -7.60 21.18 -14.93
N ILE A 184 -8.51 21.05 -13.95
CA ILE A 184 -9.92 21.40 -14.07
C ILE A 184 -10.16 22.65 -13.23
N ALA A 185 -10.58 23.73 -13.89
CA ALA A 185 -10.95 24.97 -13.23
C ALA A 185 -12.47 25.07 -13.03
N TYR A 186 -12.90 25.08 -11.78
CA TYR A 186 -14.30 25.25 -11.39
C TYR A 186 -14.58 26.72 -11.09
N LYS A 187 -15.31 27.41 -11.98
CA LYS A 187 -15.68 28.81 -11.80
C LYS A 187 -17.06 28.93 -11.15
N PHE A 188 -17.10 29.35 -9.89
CA PHE A 188 -18.34 29.51 -9.13
C PHE A 188 -18.89 30.93 -9.24
N SER A 189 -20.22 31.03 -9.18
CA SER A 189 -20.92 32.29 -8.96
C SER A 189 -21.25 32.45 -7.46
N GLN A 190 -21.85 33.57 -7.08
CA GLN A 190 -22.27 33.81 -5.68
C GLN A 190 -23.28 32.76 -5.16
N SER A 191 -23.93 31.99 -6.04
CA SER A 191 -24.79 30.87 -5.61
C SER A 191 -24.00 29.67 -5.06
N GLY A 192 -22.70 29.56 -5.36
CA GLY A 192 -21.92 28.36 -5.06
C GLY A 192 -22.27 27.13 -5.88
N ILE A 193 -23.14 27.22 -6.89
CA ILE A 193 -23.62 26.05 -7.65
C ILE A 193 -23.13 26.09 -9.09
N ILE A 194 -22.57 24.97 -9.56
CA ILE A 194 -22.25 24.73 -10.97
C ILE A 194 -23.00 23.48 -11.44
N ASN A 195 -23.52 23.53 -12.66
CA ASN A 195 -24.07 22.38 -13.36
C ASN A 195 -23.16 22.02 -14.52
N THR A 196 -22.81 20.74 -14.66
CA THR A 196 -22.01 20.23 -15.78
C THR A 196 -22.68 19.01 -16.42
N SER A 197 -22.38 18.78 -17.70
CA SER A 197 -22.70 17.52 -18.38
C SER A 197 -21.60 16.46 -18.27
N SER A 198 -20.46 16.79 -17.66
CA SER A 198 -19.44 15.80 -17.33
C SER A 198 -19.95 14.79 -16.29
N PRO A 199 -19.46 13.55 -16.32
CA PRO A 199 -19.74 12.56 -15.28
C PRO A 199 -18.99 12.88 -13.97
N SER A 200 -19.39 12.27 -12.86
CA SER A 200 -18.79 12.51 -11.54
C SER A 200 -17.36 11.97 -11.39
N ASP A 201 -16.98 11.00 -12.22
CA ASP A 201 -15.62 10.45 -12.35
C ASP A 201 -14.72 11.27 -13.28
N PHE A 202 -15.20 12.41 -13.79
CA PHE A 202 -14.43 13.26 -14.69
C PHE A 202 -13.20 13.84 -14.01
N GLY A 203 -12.02 13.47 -14.51
CA GLY A 203 -10.72 13.86 -13.94
C GLY A 203 -10.14 12.86 -12.95
N TRP A 204 -10.80 11.71 -12.74
CA TRP A 204 -10.25 10.62 -11.93
C TRP A 204 -9.10 9.94 -12.68
N VAL A 205 -8.13 9.46 -11.91
CA VAL A 205 -6.97 8.74 -12.46
C VAL A 205 -7.40 7.37 -12.98
N ASN A 206 -8.24 6.67 -12.21
CA ASN A 206 -8.84 5.39 -12.55
C ASN A 206 -10.02 5.10 -11.59
N GLU A 207 -10.73 3.99 -11.81
CA GLU A 207 -11.88 3.56 -11.00
C GLU A 207 -11.55 3.39 -9.50
N ASP A 208 -10.29 3.10 -9.16
CA ASP A 208 -9.81 2.87 -7.79
C ASP A 208 -9.19 4.12 -7.14
N HIS A 209 -8.93 5.19 -7.91
CA HIS A 209 -8.19 6.38 -7.45
C HIS A 209 -8.89 7.66 -7.95
N SER A 210 -9.78 8.19 -7.11
CA SER A 210 -10.58 9.40 -7.37
C SER A 210 -9.87 10.73 -7.06
N GLY A 211 -8.56 10.72 -6.84
CA GLY A 211 -7.86 11.86 -6.25
C GLY A 211 -7.51 12.98 -7.24
N ALA A 212 -7.79 14.22 -6.86
CA ALA A 212 -7.05 15.38 -7.36
C ALA A 212 -5.59 15.27 -6.89
N TYR A 213 -4.63 15.59 -7.76
CA TYR A 213 -3.22 15.61 -7.35
C TYR A 213 -2.96 16.79 -6.40
N GLN A 214 -3.47 17.98 -6.76
CA GLN A 214 -3.49 19.17 -5.91
C GLN A 214 -4.86 19.85 -5.97
N LEU A 215 -5.33 20.34 -4.83
CA LEU A 215 -6.54 21.15 -4.72
C LEU A 215 -6.13 22.56 -4.31
N ARG A 216 -6.49 23.56 -5.13
CA ARG A 216 -6.24 24.99 -4.86
C ARG A 216 -7.54 25.76 -4.97
N ALA A 217 -7.67 26.83 -4.19
CA ALA A 217 -8.81 27.73 -4.26
C ALA A 217 -8.36 29.18 -4.30
N PHE A 218 -9.00 29.98 -5.13
CA PHE A 218 -8.68 31.40 -5.32
C PHE A 218 -9.95 32.24 -5.28
N TYR A 219 -9.85 33.43 -4.69
CA TYR A 219 -10.84 34.48 -4.89
C TYR A 219 -10.60 35.20 -6.21
N VAL A 220 -11.66 35.39 -6.98
CA VAL A 220 -11.65 36.08 -8.27
C VAL A 220 -12.56 37.30 -8.28
N ASP A 221 -12.21 38.30 -9.09
CA ASP A 221 -13.03 39.48 -9.34
C ASP A 221 -14.18 39.19 -10.32
N GLU A 222 -14.99 40.20 -10.63
CA GLU A 222 -16.11 40.08 -11.58
C GLU A 222 -15.67 39.71 -13.01
N LYS A 223 -14.42 40.03 -13.38
CA LYS A 223 -13.83 39.68 -14.68
C LYS A 223 -13.23 38.27 -14.67
N GLY A 224 -13.06 37.66 -13.50
CA GLY A 224 -12.41 36.36 -13.30
C GLY A 224 -10.90 36.45 -13.11
N GLU A 225 -10.35 37.63 -12.83
CA GLU A 225 -8.96 37.81 -12.46
C GLU A 225 -8.75 37.37 -11.00
N ILE A 226 -7.67 36.62 -10.75
CA ILE A 226 -7.30 36.13 -9.42
C ILE A 226 -6.87 37.30 -8.55
N ILE A 227 -7.52 37.44 -7.39
CA ILE A 227 -7.21 38.46 -6.38
C ILE A 227 -6.32 37.88 -5.29
N GLU A 228 -6.70 36.72 -4.75
CA GLU A 228 -6.08 36.11 -3.57
C GLU A 228 -6.20 34.58 -3.62
N GLU A 229 -5.18 33.87 -3.17
CA GLU A 229 -5.21 32.43 -2.94
C GLU A 229 -5.76 32.14 -1.54
N LEU A 230 -6.73 31.22 -1.45
CA LEU A 230 -7.30 30.80 -0.19
C LEU A 230 -6.36 29.78 0.48
N PRO A 231 -5.90 30.02 1.71
CA PRO A 231 -5.05 29.09 2.45
C PRO A 231 -5.69 27.70 2.58
N GLU A 232 -4.89 26.63 2.48
CA GLU A 232 -5.38 25.23 2.55
C GLU A 232 -6.17 24.94 3.83
N GLU A 233 -5.78 25.55 4.96
CA GLU A 233 -6.47 25.46 6.25
C GLU A 233 -7.91 26.02 6.26
N LYS A 234 -8.27 26.82 5.24
CA LYS A 234 -9.63 27.31 5.02
C LYS A 234 -10.41 26.49 4.00
N ILE A 235 -9.83 25.40 3.48
CA ILE A 235 -10.49 24.45 2.60
C ILE A 235 -10.98 23.28 3.46
N GLY A 236 -12.30 23.16 3.60
CA GLY A 236 -12.91 22.11 4.41
C GLY A 236 -12.88 20.74 3.74
N PHE A 237 -13.52 19.74 4.34
CA PHE A 237 -13.69 18.44 3.70
C PHE A 237 -14.81 18.50 2.64
N GLY A 238 -14.62 17.85 1.50
CA GLY A 238 -15.65 17.70 0.47
C GLY A 238 -16.21 16.29 0.41
N GLY A 239 -17.37 16.12 -0.22
CA GLY A 239 -18.01 14.81 -0.32
C GLY A 239 -18.86 14.67 -1.58
N SER A 240 -18.95 13.44 -2.08
CA SER A 240 -19.84 13.07 -3.19
C SER A 240 -21.15 12.49 -2.65
N GLY A 241 -22.24 12.69 -3.37
CA GLY A 241 -23.55 12.11 -3.07
C GLY A 241 -24.40 11.92 -4.32
N GLY A 242 -25.49 11.17 -4.15
CA GLY A 242 -26.47 10.91 -5.21
C GLY A 242 -27.89 11.08 -4.67
N ILE A 243 -28.77 11.73 -5.43
CA ILE A 243 -30.20 11.81 -5.14
C ILE A 243 -30.96 10.96 -6.14
N TYR A 244 -31.71 9.99 -5.61
CA TYR A 244 -32.64 9.16 -6.38
C TYR A 244 -34.06 9.71 -6.23
N GLU A 245 -34.60 10.29 -7.30
CA GLU A 245 -36.03 10.62 -7.40
C GLU A 245 -36.74 9.52 -8.20
N GLU A 246 -37.81 8.94 -7.66
CA GLU A 246 -38.55 7.83 -8.30
C GLU A 246 -39.03 8.23 -9.71
N GLY A 247 -38.59 7.48 -10.73
CA GLY A 247 -38.91 7.74 -12.14
C GLY A 247 -38.05 8.81 -12.83
N LYS A 248 -37.01 9.34 -12.17
CA LYS A 248 -36.02 10.26 -12.79
C LYS A 248 -34.62 9.66 -12.76
N THR A 249 -33.74 10.22 -13.59
CA THR A 249 -32.31 9.90 -13.60
C THR A 249 -31.68 10.33 -12.27
N GLU A 250 -30.78 9.50 -11.74
CA GLU A 250 -29.97 9.79 -10.56
C GLU A 250 -29.21 11.12 -10.75
N LYS A 251 -29.26 11.98 -9.73
CA LYS A 251 -28.50 13.22 -9.69
C LYS A 251 -27.28 13.04 -8.80
N GLU A 252 -26.12 12.97 -9.42
CA GLU A 252 -24.84 12.93 -8.72
C GLU A 252 -24.33 14.36 -8.47
N PHE A 253 -23.79 14.59 -7.29
CA PHE A 253 -23.22 15.87 -6.91
C PHE A 253 -21.96 15.70 -6.06
N TYR A 254 -21.09 16.70 -6.10
CA TYR A 254 -19.97 16.87 -5.19
C TYR A 254 -20.09 18.21 -4.49
N TYR A 255 -19.80 18.26 -3.20
CA TYR A 255 -19.73 19.51 -2.44
C TYR A 255 -18.37 19.70 -1.79
N GLN A 256 -18.00 20.96 -1.57
CA GLN A 256 -16.72 21.35 -0.99
C GLN A 256 -16.91 22.61 -0.14
N PHE A 257 -16.38 22.63 1.08
CA PHE A 257 -16.48 23.79 1.98
C PHE A 257 -15.27 24.71 1.85
N PHE A 258 -15.52 26.02 1.96
CA PHE A 258 -14.51 27.08 1.91
C PHE A 258 -14.80 28.16 2.95
N GLY A 259 -13.77 28.57 3.70
CA GLY A 259 -13.81 29.72 4.60
C GLY A 259 -14.59 29.55 5.91
N VAL A 260 -15.20 28.38 6.15
CA VAL A 260 -16.00 28.10 7.36
C VAL A 260 -15.36 27.03 8.24
N GLU A 261 -15.45 27.20 9.57
CA GLU A 261 -15.11 26.14 10.52
C GLU A 261 -16.15 25.00 10.38
N VAL A 262 -15.69 23.82 9.96
CA VAL A 262 -16.51 22.69 9.46
C VAL A 262 -17.37 22.02 10.54
N GLU A 263 -17.30 22.46 11.80
CA GLU A 263 -18.11 21.90 12.89
C GLU A 263 -19.59 22.32 12.78
N ASN A 264 -20.37 21.51 12.04
CA ASN A 264 -21.85 21.43 12.05
C ASN A 264 -22.64 22.28 11.04
N GLN A 265 -22.09 22.63 9.88
CA GLN A 265 -22.89 23.23 8.80
C GLN A 265 -23.26 22.19 7.74
N ASP A 266 -24.56 21.88 7.65
CA ASP A 266 -25.11 21.20 6.48
C ASP A 266 -24.94 22.12 5.26
N CYS A 267 -24.52 21.56 4.13
CA CYS A 267 -24.41 22.31 2.90
C CYS A 267 -25.82 22.67 2.39
N PRO A 268 -26.28 23.94 2.49
CA PRO A 268 -27.68 24.27 2.20
C PRO A 268 -28.03 24.13 0.72
N ALA A 269 -27.01 24.06 -0.15
CA ALA A 269 -27.16 23.83 -1.57
C ALA A 269 -27.39 22.35 -1.94
N VAL A 270 -27.19 21.42 -1.00
CA VAL A 270 -27.61 20.02 -1.15
C VAL A 270 -29.04 19.92 -0.64
N PRO A 271 -30.02 19.49 -1.46
CA PRO A 271 -31.38 19.24 -0.97
C PRO A 271 -31.32 18.28 0.21
N SER A 272 -31.87 18.70 1.36
CA SER A 272 -32.05 17.82 2.51
C SER A 272 -32.85 16.60 2.07
N LEU A 273 -32.30 15.40 2.29
CA LEU A 273 -33.00 14.12 2.12
C LEU A 273 -34.31 14.09 2.94
#